data_AF-A0A538P331-F1
#
_entry.id   AF-A0A538P331-F1
#
_cell.length_a   1.000
_cell.length_b   1.000
_cell.length_c   1.000
_cell.angle_alpha   90.00
_cell.angle_beta   90.00
_cell.angle_gamma   90.00
#
_symmetry.space_group_name_H-M   'P 1'
#
loop_
_entity.id
_entity.type
_entity.pdbx_description
1 polymer ?
#
loop_
_entity_poly.entity_id
_entity_poly.type
_entity_poly.pdbx_seq_one_letter_code
_entity_poly.pdbx_strand_id
1 'polypeptide(L)'
;MTQDKEPIRKFRWDILVENLFRDSRFALRGLGRDRRLALAAIFALSLGIGAMTVIFGVVHGLMFDPFPYRDSNRLVRLTVENLRKSQGITHRDFYFPQEFLALRQQNRVFEDIVGYDSSSFFYDDG
;
A
#
# COMPACT_ATOMS: atom_id res chain seq x y z
N MET A 1 11.22 -55.69 -20.20
CA MET A 1 12.34 -54.74 -19.98
C MET A 1 11.76 -53.35 -19.72
N THR A 2 11.31 -53.08 -18.50
CA THR A 2 10.93 -51.72 -18.07
C THR A 2 11.59 -51.51 -16.72
N GLN A 3 12.75 -50.86 -16.81
CA GLN A 3 13.71 -50.65 -15.74
C GLN A 3 13.16 -49.61 -14.77
N ASP A 4 13.03 -50.02 -13.51
CA ASP A 4 12.76 -49.20 -12.34
C ASP A 4 13.82 -48.08 -12.21
N LYS A 5 13.43 -46.82 -12.44
CA LYS A 5 14.31 -45.65 -12.44
C LYS A 5 14.14 -44.75 -11.20
N GLU A 6 13.45 -45.21 -10.15
CA GLU A 6 13.01 -44.35 -9.03
C GLU A 6 13.79 -44.43 -7.69
N PRO A 7 14.94 -45.13 -7.48
CA PRO A 7 15.61 -45.07 -6.17
C PRO A 7 16.63 -43.91 -6.02
N ILE A 8 17.11 -43.31 -7.12
CA ILE A 8 18.28 -42.42 -7.09
C ILE A 8 17.94 -40.97 -6.68
N ARG A 9 16.68 -40.53 -6.83
CA ARG A 9 16.24 -39.16 -6.49
C ARG A 9 16.10 -38.96 -4.98
N LYS A 10 15.48 -39.90 -4.27
CA LYS A 10 15.24 -39.78 -2.81
C LYS A 10 16.55 -39.68 -2.03
N PHE A 11 17.49 -40.59 -2.30
CA PHE A 11 18.80 -40.61 -1.64
C PHE A 11 19.56 -39.28 -1.78
N ARG A 12 19.44 -38.62 -2.94
CA ARG A 12 20.11 -37.34 -3.19
C ARG A 12 19.47 -36.16 -2.46
N TRP A 13 18.14 -36.16 -2.31
CA TRP A 13 17.43 -35.13 -1.56
C TRP A 13 17.68 -35.24 -0.06
N ASP A 14 17.72 -36.46 0.47
CA ASP A 14 17.97 -36.70 1.89
C ASP A 14 19.37 -36.18 2.29
N ILE A 15 20.39 -36.45 1.47
CA ILE A 15 21.75 -35.93 1.67
C ILE A 15 21.81 -34.41 1.53
N LEU A 16 21.11 -33.82 0.55
CA LEU A 16 21.09 -32.37 0.37
C LEU A 16 20.44 -31.66 1.56
N VAL A 17 19.32 -32.18 2.07
CA VAL A 17 18.62 -31.62 3.22
C VAL A 17 19.48 -31.74 4.48
N GLU A 18 20.11 -32.90 4.70
CA GLU A 18 20.95 -33.10 5.88
C GLU A 18 22.22 -32.23 5.84
N ASN A 19 22.82 -32.05 4.66
CA ASN A 19 23.94 -31.12 4.47
C ASN A 19 23.52 -29.66 4.67
N LEU A 20 22.38 -29.23 4.10
CA LEU A 20 21.87 -27.87 4.32
C LEU A 20 21.60 -27.59 5.80
N PHE A 21 21.05 -28.57 6.52
CA PHE A 21 20.76 -28.42 7.95
C PHE A 21 22.04 -28.35 8.78
N ARG A 22 23.02 -29.20 8.46
CA ARG A 22 24.33 -29.21 9.10
C ARG A 22 25.09 -27.90 8.86
N ASP A 23 25.11 -27.42 7.62
CA ASP A 23 25.77 -26.17 7.24
C ASP A 23 25.07 -24.96 7.87
N SER A 24 23.73 -24.94 7.87
CA SER A 24 22.96 -23.88 8.54
C SER A 24 23.27 -23.82 10.04
N ARG A 25 23.34 -24.98 10.71
CA ARG A 25 23.70 -25.05 12.13
C ARG A 25 25.15 -24.65 12.39
N PHE A 26 26.06 -25.02 11.49
CA PHE A 26 27.46 -24.58 11.56
C PHE A 26 27.60 -23.07 11.36
N ALA A 27 26.91 -22.51 10.37
CA ALA A 27 26.90 -21.07 10.08
C ALA A 27 26.31 -20.27 11.26
N LEU A 28 25.20 -20.72 11.85
CA LEU A 28 24.62 -20.10 13.04
C LEU A 28 25.56 -20.15 14.26
N ARG A 29 26.27 -21.27 14.45
CA ARG A 29 27.30 -21.37 15.51
C ARG A 29 28.51 -20.48 15.22
N GLY A 30 28.92 -20.36 13.96
CA GLY A 30 29.97 -19.44 13.53
C GLY A 30 29.60 -17.98 13.78
N LEU A 31 28.36 -17.61 13.47
CA LEU A 31 27.80 -16.28 13.72
C LEU A 31 27.79 -15.95 15.23
N GLY A 32 27.49 -16.94 16.08
CA GLY A 32 27.57 -16.80 17.54
C GLY A 32 28.98 -16.69 18.10
N ARG A 33 30.00 -17.20 17.38
CA ARG A 33 31.42 -17.16 17.80
C ARG A 33 32.04 -15.80 17.51
N ASP A 34 31.72 -15.19 16.37
CA ASP A 34 32.14 -13.83 16.00
C ASP A 34 30.98 -12.81 16.13
N ARG A 35 30.63 -12.51 17.39
CA ARG A 35 29.52 -11.60 17.74
C ARG A 35 29.58 -10.23 17.06
N ARG A 36 30.77 -9.72 16.71
CA ARG A 36 30.93 -8.41 16.03
C ARG A 36 30.38 -8.45 14.61
N LEU A 37 30.70 -9.50 13.86
CA LEU A 37 30.19 -9.68 12.49
C LEU A 37 28.69 -9.95 12.51
N ALA A 38 28.22 -10.74 13.47
CA ALA A 38 26.79 -10.99 13.66
C ALA A 38 26.00 -9.71 13.89
N LEU A 39 26.47 -8.84 14.79
CA LEU A 39 25.82 -7.56 15.06
C LEU A 39 25.80 -6.68 13.82
N ALA A 40 26.93 -6.55 13.10
CA ALA A 40 26.97 -5.76 11.86
C ALA A 40 25.99 -6.28 10.80
N ALA A 41 25.91 -7.61 10.61
CA ALA A 41 24.98 -8.23 9.68
C ALA A 41 23.51 -8.02 10.08
N ILE A 42 23.19 -8.18 11.37
CA ILE A 42 21.84 -7.93 11.90
C ILE A 42 21.44 -6.47 11.71
N PHE A 43 22.34 -5.52 12.01
CA PHE A 43 22.08 -4.10 11.79
C PHE A 43 21.85 -3.78 10.32
N ALA A 44 22.71 -4.28 9.42
CA ALA A 44 22.55 -4.06 7.99
C ALA A 44 21.21 -4.63 7.45
N LEU A 45 20.86 -5.85 7.87
CA LEU A 45 19.58 -6.48 7.51
C LEU A 45 18.39 -5.70 8.07
N SER A 46 18.44 -5.33 9.34
CA SER A 46 17.37 -4.56 9.98
C SER A 46 17.19 -3.20 9.31
N LEU A 47 18.29 -2.53 8.92
CA LEU A 47 18.22 -1.23 8.26
C LEU A 47 17.63 -1.36 6.86
N GLY A 48 18.04 -2.37 6.09
CA GLY A 48 17.50 -2.60 4.75
C GLY A 48 16.02 -2.96 4.75
N ILE A 49 15.61 -3.87 5.65
CA ILE A 49 14.21 -4.27 5.79
C ILE A 49 13.38 -3.09 6.30
N GLY A 50 13.84 -2.40 7.35
CA GLY A 50 13.15 -1.26 7.93
C GLY A 50 13.00 -0.10 6.95
N ALA A 51 14.04 0.23 6.17
CA ALA A 51 13.98 1.28 5.17
C ALA A 51 12.94 0.96 4.10
N MET A 52 12.92 -0.26 3.57
CA MET A 52 11.92 -0.67 2.57
C MET A 52 10.49 -0.61 3.12
N THR A 53 10.28 -1.08 4.36
CA THR A 53 8.97 -1.02 5.02
C THR A 53 8.52 0.40 5.32
N VAL A 54 9.42 1.28 5.77
CA VAL A 54 9.11 2.69 6.05
C VAL A 54 8.76 3.44 4.76
N ILE A 55 9.54 3.26 3.70
CA ILE A 55 9.25 3.90 2.41
C ILE A 55 7.88 3.44 1.91
N PHE A 56 7.62 2.13 1.91
CA PHE A 56 6.32 1.62 1.47
C PHE A 56 5.17 2.08 2.36
N GLY A 57 5.37 2.14 3.68
CA GLY A 57 4.37 2.62 4.64
C GLY A 57 4.05 4.10 4.46
N VAL A 58 5.08 4.95 4.29
CA VAL A 58 4.92 6.38 4.05
C VAL A 58 4.30 6.64 2.69
N VAL A 59 4.75 5.96 1.63
CA VAL A 59 4.14 6.06 0.30
C VAL A 59 2.70 5.58 0.36
N HIS A 60 2.38 4.50 1.06
CA HIS A 60 0.99 4.09 1.23
C HIS A 60 0.16 5.12 2.00
N GLY A 61 0.66 5.67 3.10
CA GLY A 61 -0.02 6.69 3.87
C GLY A 61 -0.21 8.00 3.11
N LEU A 62 0.76 8.43 2.29
CA LEU A 62 0.68 9.69 1.56
C LEU A 62 -0.03 9.55 0.21
N MET A 63 0.13 8.43 -0.48
CA MET A 63 -0.35 8.22 -1.84
C MET A 63 -1.72 7.53 -1.88
N PHE A 64 -1.99 6.62 -0.95
CA PHE A 64 -3.29 5.92 -0.86
C PHE A 64 -4.18 6.47 0.26
N ASP A 65 -3.66 7.29 1.17
CA ASP A 65 -4.43 7.92 2.25
C ASP A 65 -4.16 9.44 2.40
N PRO A 66 -4.22 10.27 1.34
CA PRO A 66 -4.28 11.73 1.51
C PRO A 66 -5.59 12.19 2.16
N PHE A 67 -6.53 11.29 2.41
CA PHE A 67 -7.82 11.60 2.99
C PHE A 67 -8.08 10.70 4.19
N PRO A 68 -7.79 11.18 5.43
CA PRO A 68 -8.09 10.48 6.68
C PRO A 68 -9.60 10.40 6.92
N TYR A 69 -10.37 9.92 5.95
CA TYR A 69 -11.74 9.51 6.12
C TYR A 69 -11.70 8.13 6.76
N ARG A 70 -11.83 8.13 8.10
CA ARG A 70 -11.89 6.92 8.94
C ARG A 70 -12.95 5.91 8.48
N ASP A 71 -13.85 6.30 7.57
CA ASP A 71 -14.92 5.49 7.00
C ASP A 71 -15.01 5.64 5.47
N SER A 72 -14.08 5.02 4.73
CA SER A 72 -14.13 4.95 3.26
C SER A 72 -15.45 4.35 2.74
N ASN A 73 -16.13 3.53 3.56
CA ASN A 73 -17.40 2.89 3.24
C ASN A 73 -18.63 3.82 3.35
N ARG A 74 -18.45 5.04 3.87
CA ARG A 74 -19.52 6.06 4.01
C ARG A 74 -19.36 7.22 3.03
N LEU A 75 -18.41 7.13 2.11
CA LEU A 75 -18.19 8.13 1.07
C LEU A 75 -19.30 8.03 0.01
N VAL A 76 -20.07 9.10 -0.15
CA VAL A 76 -21.12 9.22 -1.17
C VAL A 76 -20.80 10.39 -2.07
N ARG A 77 -20.87 10.18 -3.39
CA ARG A 77 -20.68 11.24 -4.38
C ARG A 77 -21.99 11.99 -4.58
N LEU A 78 -21.97 13.31 -4.37
CA LEU A 78 -23.11 14.18 -4.66
C LEU A 78 -23.07 14.58 -6.14
N THR A 79 -24.08 14.22 -6.90
CA THR A 79 -24.26 14.63 -8.31
C THR A 79 -25.51 15.48 -8.42
N VAL A 80 -25.41 16.65 -9.06
CA VAL A 80 -26.57 17.51 -9.32
C VAL A 80 -27.21 17.10 -10.63
N GLU A 81 -28.41 16.55 -10.54
CA GLU A 81 -29.25 16.27 -11.71
C GLU A 81 -30.12 17.48 -12.04
N ASN A 82 -29.94 18.04 -13.23
CA ASN A 82 -30.82 19.08 -13.74
C ASN A 82 -32.06 18.42 -14.37
N LEU A 83 -33.08 18.16 -13.56
CA LEU A 83 -34.36 17.55 -13.99
C LEU A 83 -35.14 18.37 -15.04
N ARG A 84 -34.67 19.58 -15.39
CA ARG A 84 -35.35 20.53 -16.28
C ARG A 84 -34.78 20.63 -17.69
N LYS A 85 -33.69 19.93 -18.04
CA LYS A 85 -33.08 19.96 -19.39
C LYS A 85 -32.95 18.57 -20.00
N SER A 86 -33.84 18.29 -20.96
CA SER A 86 -33.90 17.04 -21.74
C SER A 86 -32.81 16.91 -22.83
N GLN A 87 -31.88 17.85 -22.99
CA GLN A 87 -30.91 17.80 -24.09
C GLN A 87 -29.54 18.33 -23.64
N GLY A 88 -28.57 17.41 -23.56
CA GLY A 88 -27.14 17.70 -23.42
C GLY A 88 -26.65 17.78 -21.97
N ILE A 89 -26.11 16.66 -21.49
CA ILE A 89 -25.40 16.47 -20.21
C ILE A 89 -26.26 16.75 -18.97
N THR A 90 -26.94 15.70 -18.50
CA THR A 90 -27.87 15.72 -17.36
C THR A 90 -27.18 15.80 -15.99
N HIS A 91 -25.87 15.55 -15.92
CA HIS A 91 -25.11 15.42 -14.67
C HIS A 91 -24.01 16.48 -14.63
N ARG A 92 -24.05 17.33 -13.59
CA ARG A 92 -22.95 18.26 -13.29
C ARG A 92 -22.24 17.77 -12.04
N ASP A 93 -20.96 17.46 -12.20
CA ASP A 93 -20.08 16.98 -11.12
C ASP A 93 -19.28 18.11 -10.43
N PHE A 94 -19.57 19.36 -10.80
CA PHE A 94 -18.90 20.55 -10.25
C PHE A 94 -19.91 21.47 -9.57
N TYR A 95 -19.50 22.11 -8.48
CA TYR A 95 -20.31 23.05 -7.72
C TYR A 95 -19.67 24.43 -7.78
N PHE A 96 -20.46 25.50 -7.89
CA PHE A 96 -19.95 26.83 -7.59
C PHE A 96 -19.73 26.95 -6.07
N PRO A 97 -18.76 27.78 -5.60
CA PRO A 97 -18.50 27.95 -4.17
C PRO A 97 -19.75 28.34 -3.35
N GLN A 98 -20.65 29.09 -3.97
CA GLN A 98 -21.91 29.54 -3.38
C GLN A 98 -22.90 28.39 -3.17
N GLU A 99 -23.01 27.49 -4.15
CA GLU A 99 -23.87 26.30 -4.11
C GLU A 99 -23.33 25.31 -3.06
N PHE A 100 -22.01 25.16 -2.97
CA PHE A 100 -21.36 24.34 -1.95
C PHE A 100 -21.67 24.83 -0.52
N LEU A 101 -21.60 26.14 -0.29
CA LEU A 101 -21.94 26.72 1.01
C LEU A 101 -23.42 26.50 1.36
N ALA A 102 -24.32 26.64 0.37
CA ALA A 102 -25.74 26.38 0.58
C ALA A 102 -26.01 24.91 0.92
N LEU A 103 -25.34 23.97 0.23
CA LEU A 103 -25.42 22.54 0.52
C LEU A 103 -24.91 22.23 1.93
N ARG A 104 -23.78 22.82 2.33
CA ARG A 104 -23.23 22.63 3.69
C ARG A 104 -24.15 23.18 4.76
N GLN A 105 -24.80 24.32 4.53
CA GLN A 105 -25.74 24.92 5.48
C GLN A 105 -27.08 24.19 5.58
N GLN A 106 -27.56 23.61 4.49
CA GLN A 106 -28.83 22.88 4.44
C GLN A 106 -28.68 21.38 4.71
N ASN A 107 -27.46 20.89 4.83
CA ASN A 107 -27.18 19.48 5.07
C ASN A 107 -27.62 19.06 6.49
N ARG A 108 -28.45 18.02 6.54
CA ARG A 108 -28.88 17.35 7.78
C ARG A 108 -28.69 15.83 7.73
N VAL A 109 -28.21 15.32 6.60
CA VAL A 109 -28.18 13.87 6.30
C VAL A 109 -26.74 13.36 6.28
N PHE A 110 -25.81 14.16 5.77
CA PHE A 110 -24.38 13.84 5.75
C PHE A 110 -23.69 14.44 6.97
N GLU A 111 -22.70 13.73 7.50
CA GLU A 111 -21.93 14.19 8.65
C GLU A 111 -20.99 15.34 8.29
N ASP A 112 -20.37 15.28 7.12
CA ASP A 112 -19.57 16.36 6.56
C ASP A 112 -19.68 16.38 5.02
N ILE A 113 -19.48 17.56 4.43
CA ILE A 113 -19.45 17.75 2.98
C ILE A 113 -18.14 18.44 2.63
N VAL A 114 -17.30 17.74 1.86
CA VAL A 114 -16.02 18.25 1.38
C VAL A 114 -16.07 18.41 -0.14
N GLY A 115 -15.69 19.58 -0.62
CA GLY A 115 -15.51 19.87 -2.04
C GLY A 115 -14.03 19.76 -2.37
N TYR A 116 -13.70 19.04 -3.44
CA TYR A 116 -12.36 19.09 -4.02
C TYR A 116 -12.42 19.97 -5.26
N ASP A 117 -11.45 20.87 -5.40
CA ASP A 117 -11.24 21.65 -6.60
C ASP A 117 -10.02 21.08 -7.33
N SER A 118 -10.18 20.77 -8.62
CA SER A 118 -9.09 20.24 -9.45
C SER A 118 -8.26 21.37 -10.07
N SER A 119 -8.32 22.60 -9.54
CA SER A 119 -7.58 23.72 -10.10
C SER A 119 -6.09 23.44 -9.98
N SER A 120 -5.52 23.08 -11.12
CA SER A 120 -4.08 23.03 -11.37
C SER A 120 -3.42 24.27 -10.78
N PHE A 121 -2.53 24.06 -9.82
CA PHE A 121 -1.68 25.10 -9.25
C PHE A 121 -0.84 25.70 -10.38
N PHE A 122 -1.34 26.76 -11.02
CA PHE A 122 -0.48 27.66 -11.79
C PHE A 122 0.20 28.55 -10.76
N TYR A 123 1.41 28.13 -10.36
CA TYR A 123 2.37 29.00 -9.73
C TYR A 123 2.73 30.07 -10.76
N ASP A 124 2.18 31.27 -10.57
CA ASP A 124 2.63 32.49 -11.25
C ASP A 124 3.80 33.01 -10.40
N ASP A 125 5.02 32.61 -10.76
CA ASP A 125 6.23 33.25 -10.25
C ASP A 125 6.31 34.63 -10.91
N GLY A 126 6.08 35.66 -10.08
CA GLY A 126 6.09 37.07 -10.49
C GLY A 126 7.45 37.60 -10.96
#